data_AF-A0A0S8HD78-F1
#
_entry.id   AF-A0A0S8HD78-F1
#
_cell.length_a   1.000
_cell.length_b   1.000
_cell.length_c   1.000
_cell.angle_alpha   90.00
_cell.angle_beta   90.00
_cell.angle_gamma   90.00
#
_symmetry.space_group_name_H-M   'P 1'
#
loop_
_entity.id
_entity.type
_entity.pdbx_description
1 polymer ?
#
loop_
_entity_poly.entity_id
_entity_poly.type
_entity_poly.pdbx_seq_one_letter_code
_entity_poly.pdbx_strand_id
1 'polypeptide(L)'
;MRSLYGITIFFLFIFTTCAEQTQWEKFEMKTIQGYYITSSELDEVDPFEGLGNYGGFNLFDRNPATAWVEGVEGDGIGETFTISIGNELKDNIFILNGYQKSNDLFLQNNRIKTLRLTLYVGFMIPGDVTEIYASVYAIPFGKPAEITLGDKVGIQSIAFPFDKKGAEALKDNLAPLFLKDFQQRIEEIREVSGAAELIPEVHYLLKCEIMDIYKGTKYDDTCISDIWLSSEGEEKLTGIEEGEIITDIYKDDNDGMVYVNTSKREKIVLADEKALEKAEDLPEGQHLYLEIMDVSPDKEWIQIDFMYRSEEEDRIEEIGQLYSVRFLCPVDRGLLNDAFHLYGFQQKDGKIYIETEDGLIDLEEVAGKLEKSRH
;
A
#
# COMPACT_ATOMS: atom_id res chain seq x y z
N MET A 1 -17.28 -59.36 67.45
CA MET A 1 -17.26 -57.89 67.57
C MET A 1 -15.89 -57.37 67.19
N ARG A 2 -15.67 -57.00 65.92
CA ARG A 2 -14.67 -56.00 65.53
C ARG A 2 -15.19 -55.25 64.30
N SER A 3 -15.24 -53.94 64.46
CA SER A 3 -15.85 -52.93 63.61
C SER A 3 -15.10 -52.77 62.29
N LEU A 4 -15.86 -52.58 61.20
CA LEU A 4 -15.37 -52.24 59.87
C LEU A 4 -15.26 -50.70 59.79
N TYR A 5 -14.04 -50.16 59.72
CA TYR A 5 -13.83 -48.74 59.45
C TYR A 5 -13.83 -48.52 57.93
N GLY A 6 -14.88 -47.89 57.40
CA GLY A 6 -14.92 -47.36 56.04
C GLY A 6 -14.21 -46.00 56.00
N ILE A 7 -13.16 -45.89 55.20
CA ILE A 7 -12.51 -44.61 54.87
C ILE A 7 -13.16 -44.11 53.58
N THR A 8 -13.95 -43.04 53.68
CA THR A 8 -14.48 -42.32 52.52
C THR A 8 -13.45 -41.28 52.09
N ILE A 9 -12.81 -41.50 50.94
CA ILE A 9 -11.90 -40.53 50.32
C ILE A 9 -12.73 -39.53 49.52
N PHE A 10 -12.73 -38.28 49.95
CA PHE A 10 -13.37 -37.16 49.26
C PHE A 10 -12.37 -36.60 48.23
N PHE A 11 -12.61 -36.83 46.94
CA PHE A 11 -11.84 -36.17 45.87
C PHE A 11 -12.37 -34.75 45.70
N LEU A 12 -11.60 -33.77 46.19
CA LEU A 12 -11.83 -32.36 45.93
C LEU A 12 -11.31 -32.05 44.51
N PHE A 13 -12.20 -31.99 43.52
CA PHE A 13 -11.86 -31.49 42.19
C PHE A 13 -11.67 -29.96 42.29
N ILE A 14 -10.40 -29.53 42.36
CA ILE A 14 -10.05 -28.13 42.15
C ILE A 14 -10.16 -27.88 40.64
N PHE A 15 -11.27 -27.27 40.22
CA PHE A 15 -11.36 -26.68 38.89
C PHE A 15 -10.49 -25.43 38.89
N THR A 16 -9.23 -25.57 38.48
CA THR A 16 -8.43 -24.42 38.08
C THR A 16 -9.07 -23.88 36.81
N THR A 17 -9.78 -22.76 36.90
CA THR A 17 -10.18 -21.99 35.72
C THR A 17 -8.89 -21.44 35.12
N CYS A 18 -8.27 -22.19 34.21
CA CYS A 18 -7.27 -21.63 33.31
C CYS A 18 -8.04 -20.59 32.50
N ALA A 19 -7.68 -19.30 32.62
CA ALA A 19 -8.23 -18.30 31.74
C ALA A 19 -7.91 -18.74 30.30
N GLU A 20 -8.93 -18.92 29.49
CA GLU A 20 -8.76 -19.31 28.10
C GLU A 20 -8.05 -18.14 27.40
N GLN A 21 -6.79 -18.36 27.03
CA GLN A 21 -6.01 -17.37 26.29
C GLN A 21 -6.67 -17.19 24.92
N THR A 22 -6.78 -15.94 24.48
CA THR A 22 -7.33 -15.66 23.15
C THR A 22 -6.44 -16.33 22.11
N GLN A 23 -7.05 -17.07 21.17
CA GLN A 23 -6.29 -17.75 20.13
C GLN A 23 -5.95 -16.78 18.99
N TRP A 24 -4.88 -16.02 19.19
CA TRP A 24 -4.33 -15.09 18.19
C TRP A 24 -3.67 -15.84 17.03
N GLU A 25 -3.94 -15.43 15.79
CA GLU A 25 -3.18 -15.82 14.62
C GLU A 25 -2.02 -14.83 14.42
N LYS A 26 -0.79 -15.34 14.25
CA LYS A 26 0.40 -14.52 14.04
C LYS A 26 0.69 -14.38 12.55
N PHE A 27 0.81 -13.14 12.08
CA PHE A 27 1.19 -12.76 10.73
C PHE A 27 2.58 -12.09 10.77
N GLU A 28 3.55 -12.63 10.04
CA GLU A 28 4.86 -12.01 9.85
C GLU A 28 4.83 -11.18 8.57
N MET A 29 4.46 -9.92 8.69
CA MET A 29 4.25 -9.01 7.57
C MET A 29 5.59 -8.48 7.09
N LYS A 30 5.94 -8.65 5.81
CA LYS A 30 7.07 -7.92 5.18
C LYS A 30 6.83 -6.43 5.34
N THR A 31 7.88 -5.65 5.66
CA THR A 31 7.82 -4.18 5.86
C THR A 31 8.42 -3.38 4.71
N ILE A 32 8.91 -4.06 3.67
CA ILE A 32 9.57 -3.45 2.51
C ILE A 32 8.50 -2.82 1.60
N GLN A 33 8.42 -1.48 1.57
CA GLN A 33 7.46 -0.71 0.76
C GLN A 33 5.98 -1.03 1.03
N GLY A 34 5.67 -1.50 2.23
CA GLY A 34 4.30 -1.83 2.64
C GLY A 34 4.29 -2.88 3.75
N TYR A 35 3.10 -3.22 4.24
CA TYR A 35 2.88 -4.31 5.19
C TYR A 35 2.08 -5.40 4.50
N TYR A 36 2.75 -6.49 4.11
CA TYR A 36 2.10 -7.56 3.35
C TYR A 36 2.70 -8.94 3.56
N ILE A 37 1.96 -9.96 3.14
CA ILE A 37 2.40 -11.35 3.00
C ILE A 37 1.89 -11.85 1.66
N THR A 38 2.74 -12.50 0.88
CA THR A 38 2.40 -13.26 -0.33
C THR A 38 2.67 -14.73 -0.04
N SER A 39 1.86 -15.64 -0.59
CA SER A 39 2.11 -17.08 -0.44
C SER A 39 3.27 -17.57 -1.30
N SER A 40 3.53 -16.87 -2.40
CA SER A 40 4.64 -17.10 -3.33
C SER A 40 4.93 -15.84 -4.15
N GLU A 41 6.10 -15.77 -4.77
CA GLU A 41 6.50 -14.72 -5.70
C GLU A 41 7.29 -15.36 -6.86
N LEU A 42 6.96 -15.00 -8.10
CA LEU A 42 7.72 -15.42 -9.27
C LEU A 42 9.14 -14.83 -9.23
N ASP A 43 10.15 -15.67 -9.45
CA ASP A 43 11.56 -15.29 -9.36
C ASP A 43 11.91 -14.59 -8.03
N GLU A 44 11.45 -15.17 -6.90
CA GLU A 44 11.73 -14.64 -5.56
C GLU A 44 13.23 -14.38 -5.35
N VAL A 45 13.56 -13.17 -4.92
CA VAL A 45 14.93 -12.70 -4.64
C VAL A 45 15.08 -12.58 -3.13
N ASP A 46 16.28 -12.87 -2.62
CA ASP A 46 16.59 -12.59 -1.22
C ASP A 46 16.39 -11.08 -0.97
N PRO A 47 15.51 -10.70 -0.01
CA PRO A 47 15.23 -9.29 0.27
C PRO A 47 16.47 -8.48 0.67
N PHE A 48 17.56 -9.12 1.13
CA PHE A 48 18.84 -8.48 1.41
C PHE A 48 19.74 -8.31 0.18
N GLU A 49 19.43 -8.99 -0.94
CA GLU A 49 20.14 -8.88 -2.21
C GLU A 49 19.44 -7.93 -3.20
N GLY A 50 18.16 -7.63 -2.99
CA GLY A 50 17.42 -6.62 -3.74
C GLY A 50 15.93 -6.91 -3.84
N LEU A 51 15.25 -6.10 -4.66
CA LEU A 51 13.81 -6.26 -4.94
C LEU A 51 13.62 -7.11 -6.21
N GLY A 52 12.88 -8.22 -6.09
CA GLY A 52 12.53 -9.07 -7.23
C GLY A 52 11.48 -8.42 -8.13
N ASN A 53 11.56 -8.62 -9.45
CA ASN A 53 10.70 -7.92 -10.43
C ASN A 53 9.19 -8.13 -10.22
N TYR A 54 8.80 -9.22 -9.55
CA TYR A 54 7.41 -9.66 -9.40
C TYR A 54 6.98 -9.82 -7.94
N GLY A 55 7.70 -9.18 -7.01
CA GLY A 55 7.46 -9.29 -5.58
C GLY A 55 6.16 -8.64 -5.12
N GLY A 56 5.72 -8.97 -3.89
CA GLY A 56 4.47 -8.45 -3.34
C GLY A 56 4.48 -6.93 -3.07
N PHE A 57 5.63 -6.28 -3.03
CA PHE A 57 5.73 -4.82 -2.89
C PHE A 57 5.10 -4.06 -4.07
N ASN A 58 5.03 -4.69 -5.26
CA ASN A 58 4.34 -4.14 -6.42
C ASN A 58 2.83 -3.93 -6.17
N LEU A 59 2.23 -4.59 -5.18
CA LEU A 59 0.83 -4.40 -4.81
C LEU A 59 0.50 -2.97 -4.33
N PHE A 60 1.50 -2.13 -4.08
CA PHE A 60 1.35 -0.84 -3.41
C PHE A 60 2.00 0.34 -4.14
N ASP A 61 2.55 0.13 -5.34
CA ASP A 61 3.41 1.12 -6.01
C ASP A 61 2.67 2.05 -6.98
N ARG A 62 1.35 1.90 -7.13
CA ARG A 62 0.50 2.70 -8.04
C ARG A 62 0.85 2.56 -9.50
N ASN A 63 1.58 1.52 -9.87
CA ASN A 63 2.10 1.35 -11.20
C ASN A 63 1.46 0.15 -11.92
N PRO A 64 0.59 0.35 -12.92
CA PRO A 64 0.08 -0.78 -13.71
C PRO A 64 1.17 -1.55 -14.45
N ALA A 65 2.38 -0.97 -14.59
CA ALA A 65 3.52 -1.56 -15.30
C ALA A 65 4.33 -2.58 -14.50
N THR A 66 4.01 -2.74 -13.21
CA THR A 66 4.56 -3.74 -12.30
C THR A 66 3.42 -4.66 -11.84
N ALA A 67 3.75 -5.79 -11.24
CA ALA A 67 2.74 -6.69 -10.68
C ALA A 67 3.35 -7.61 -9.63
N TRP A 68 2.55 -7.97 -8.63
CA TRP A 68 2.79 -9.23 -7.94
C TRP A 68 2.38 -10.35 -8.90
N VAL A 69 3.28 -11.32 -9.06
CA VAL A 69 3.03 -12.55 -9.80
C VAL A 69 3.28 -13.69 -8.85
N GLU A 70 2.28 -14.56 -8.69
CA GLU A 70 2.47 -15.79 -7.91
C GLU A 70 3.55 -16.67 -8.56
N GLY A 71 4.22 -17.48 -7.74
CA GLY A 71 5.39 -18.25 -8.16
C GLY A 71 5.20 -19.77 -8.10
N VAL A 72 3.97 -20.27 -8.01
CA VAL A 72 3.72 -21.72 -7.97
C VAL A 72 3.57 -22.29 -9.37
N GLU A 73 3.87 -23.58 -9.53
CA GLU A 73 3.57 -24.26 -10.80
C GLU A 73 2.05 -24.36 -10.98
N GLY A 74 1.54 -23.83 -12.09
CA GLY A 74 0.13 -23.91 -12.44
C GLY A 74 -0.50 -22.54 -12.52
N ASP A 75 -1.79 -22.46 -12.20
CA ASP A 75 -2.59 -21.27 -12.45
C ASP A 75 -2.77 -20.33 -11.24
N GLY A 76 -2.11 -20.63 -10.12
CA GLY A 76 -2.16 -19.82 -8.91
C GLY A 76 -3.47 -19.91 -8.12
N ILE A 77 -4.41 -20.79 -8.47
CA ILE A 77 -5.63 -20.97 -7.67
C ILE A 77 -5.27 -21.48 -6.26
N GLY A 78 -5.76 -20.78 -5.24
CA GLY A 78 -5.46 -21.04 -3.84
C GLY A 78 -4.30 -20.20 -3.29
N GLU A 79 -3.52 -19.54 -4.15
CA GLU A 79 -2.51 -18.58 -3.72
C GLU A 79 -3.16 -17.37 -3.08
N THR A 80 -2.43 -16.75 -2.15
CA THR A 80 -2.93 -15.67 -1.31
C THR A 80 -1.96 -14.52 -1.20
N PHE A 81 -2.54 -13.33 -1.04
CA PHE A 81 -1.81 -12.18 -0.52
C PHE A 81 -2.62 -11.56 0.61
N THR A 82 -1.95 -11.12 1.66
CA THR A 82 -2.53 -10.45 2.82
C THR A 82 -1.90 -9.08 2.93
N ILE A 83 -2.72 -8.04 3.04
CA ILE A 83 -2.26 -6.66 3.15
C ILE A 83 -2.77 -6.04 4.45
N SER A 84 -1.96 -5.19 5.08
CA SER A 84 -2.47 -4.27 6.10
C SER A 84 -3.23 -3.14 5.42
N ILE A 85 -4.48 -2.91 5.84
CA ILE A 85 -5.32 -1.81 5.35
C ILE A 85 -5.39 -0.64 6.33
N GLY A 86 -4.46 -0.61 7.29
CA GLY A 86 -4.32 0.46 8.28
C GLY A 86 -5.19 0.28 9.53
N ASN A 87 -5.34 1.37 10.28
CA ASN A 87 -6.10 1.44 11.53
C ASN A 87 -7.55 1.90 11.34
N GLU A 88 -7.95 2.21 10.10
CA GLU A 88 -9.29 2.67 9.73
C GLU A 88 -9.82 1.89 8.53
N LEU A 89 -11.10 1.53 8.57
CA LEU A 89 -11.76 0.83 7.47
C LEU A 89 -12.38 1.82 6.47
N LYS A 90 -11.96 1.73 5.21
CA LYS A 90 -12.44 2.58 4.11
C LYS A 90 -13.68 1.98 3.42
N ASP A 91 -14.28 2.74 2.52
CA ASP A 91 -15.55 2.37 1.86
C ASP A 91 -15.37 1.43 0.66
N ASN A 92 -14.26 1.57 -0.07
CA ASN A 92 -14.04 0.85 -1.32
C ASN A 92 -12.66 0.19 -1.35
N ILE A 93 -12.60 -0.93 -2.06
CA ILE A 93 -11.38 -1.62 -2.49
C ILE A 93 -11.22 -1.34 -3.98
N PHE A 94 -10.05 -0.84 -4.35
CA PHE A 94 -9.64 -0.58 -5.72
C PHE A 94 -8.57 -1.58 -6.13
N ILE A 95 -8.68 -2.14 -7.33
CA ILE A 95 -7.79 -3.19 -7.82
C ILE A 95 -7.41 -2.92 -9.28
N LEU A 96 -6.12 -3.03 -9.59
CA LEU A 96 -5.60 -3.20 -10.95
C LEU A 96 -5.35 -4.69 -11.18
N ASN A 97 -6.32 -5.37 -11.79
CA ASN A 97 -6.29 -6.82 -12.00
C ASN A 97 -5.38 -7.21 -13.18
N GLY A 98 -4.67 -8.33 -13.08
CA GLY A 98 -3.73 -8.79 -14.12
C GLY A 98 -2.42 -8.01 -14.13
N TYR A 99 -1.58 -8.27 -15.14
CA TYR A 99 -0.34 -7.53 -15.38
C TYR A 99 -0.57 -6.46 -16.44
N GLN A 100 -0.78 -5.20 -16.03
CA GLN A 100 -1.28 -4.13 -16.90
C GLN A 100 -0.17 -3.31 -17.60
N LYS A 101 1.07 -3.76 -17.58
CA LYS A 101 2.17 -3.16 -18.36
C LYS A 101 1.86 -3.12 -19.85
N SER A 102 1.33 -4.26 -20.29
CA SER A 102 0.83 -4.66 -21.60
C SER A 102 -0.68 -4.76 -21.75
N ASN A 103 -1.33 -4.29 -22.82
CA ASN A 103 -2.55 -4.98 -23.26
C ASN A 103 -2.24 -6.45 -23.62
N ASP A 104 -1.09 -6.68 -24.25
CA ASP A 104 -0.61 -8.02 -24.58
C ASP A 104 -0.27 -8.81 -23.31
N LEU A 105 0.49 -8.24 -22.36
CA LEU A 105 0.81 -8.93 -21.10
C LEU A 105 -0.44 -9.20 -20.25
N PHE A 106 -1.41 -8.29 -20.23
CA PHE A 106 -2.68 -8.50 -19.54
C PHE A 106 -3.41 -9.76 -20.06
N LEU A 107 -3.46 -9.97 -21.38
CA LEU A 107 -4.10 -11.13 -22.00
C LEU A 107 -3.22 -12.39 -22.02
N GLN A 108 -1.90 -12.24 -21.93
CA GLN A 108 -0.96 -13.37 -21.91
C GLN A 108 -0.93 -14.08 -20.56
N ASN A 109 -1.09 -13.33 -19.46
CA ASN A 109 -1.09 -13.86 -18.10
C ASN A 109 -2.51 -14.19 -17.61
N ASN A 110 -2.61 -14.99 -16.55
CA ASN A 110 -3.88 -15.17 -15.88
C ASN A 110 -4.26 -13.87 -15.15
N ARG A 111 -5.57 -13.56 -15.16
CA ARG A 111 -6.14 -12.48 -14.36
C ARG A 111 -7.10 -13.09 -13.36
N ILE A 112 -7.25 -12.46 -12.21
CA ILE A 112 -8.12 -12.98 -11.17
C ILE A 112 -9.58 -12.75 -11.57
N LYS A 113 -10.41 -13.78 -11.46
CA LYS A 113 -11.86 -13.66 -11.70
C LYS A 113 -12.63 -13.58 -10.39
N THR A 114 -12.23 -14.37 -9.39
CA THR A 114 -12.89 -14.36 -8.08
C THR A 114 -11.83 -14.36 -6.98
N LEU A 115 -11.99 -13.43 -6.03
CA LEU A 115 -11.23 -13.41 -4.78
C LEU A 115 -12.14 -13.79 -3.63
N ARG A 116 -11.63 -14.62 -2.71
CA ARG A 116 -12.18 -14.72 -1.37
C ARG A 116 -11.41 -13.79 -0.45
N LEU A 117 -12.14 -12.88 0.18
CA LEU A 117 -11.64 -11.91 1.14
C LEU A 117 -11.93 -12.38 2.57
N THR A 118 -10.94 -12.32 3.44
CA THR A 118 -11.10 -12.50 4.89
C THR A 118 -10.53 -11.28 5.60
N LEU A 119 -11.37 -10.60 6.40
CA LEU A 119 -10.94 -9.48 7.23
C LEU A 119 -10.45 -9.99 8.57
N TYR A 120 -9.34 -9.44 9.05
CA TYR A 120 -8.81 -9.67 10.38
C TYR A 120 -8.70 -8.36 11.15
N VAL A 121 -8.92 -8.43 12.45
CA VAL A 121 -8.65 -7.35 13.40
C VAL A 121 -7.40 -7.71 14.17
N GLY A 122 -6.33 -6.96 13.95
CA GLY A 122 -5.01 -7.25 14.48
C GLY A 122 -4.37 -6.11 15.25
N PHE A 123 -3.36 -6.49 16.04
CA PHE A 123 -2.55 -5.59 16.83
C PHE A 123 -1.07 -5.88 16.59
N MET A 124 -0.27 -4.82 16.48
CA MET A 124 1.18 -4.86 16.44
C MET A 124 1.72 -4.21 17.71
N ILE A 125 2.80 -4.75 18.28
CA ILE A 125 3.51 -4.10 19.37
C ILE A 125 4.61 -3.25 18.73
N PRO A 126 4.66 -1.92 18.95
CA PRO A 126 5.71 -1.08 18.39
C PRO A 126 7.10 -1.59 18.80
N GLY A 127 8.00 -1.73 17.83
CA GLY A 127 9.33 -2.30 18.04
C GLY A 127 9.40 -3.83 18.11
N ASP A 128 8.27 -4.55 18.01
CA ASP A 128 8.24 -6.01 17.82
C ASP A 128 8.43 -6.36 16.33
N VAL A 129 9.57 -5.92 15.81
CA VAL A 129 9.97 -6.06 14.41
C VAL A 129 11.31 -6.77 14.31
N THR A 130 11.54 -7.39 13.17
CA THR A 130 12.87 -7.78 12.70
C THR A 130 13.36 -6.74 11.69
N GLU A 131 14.47 -7.01 11.01
CA GLU A 131 15.00 -6.12 9.97
C GLU A 131 14.01 -5.86 8.82
N ILE A 132 13.20 -6.86 8.45
CA ILE A 132 12.30 -6.78 7.29
C ILE A 132 10.88 -7.32 7.53
N TYR A 133 10.56 -7.73 8.77
CA TYR A 133 9.24 -8.24 9.15
C TYR A 133 8.71 -7.55 10.39
N ALA A 134 7.40 -7.34 10.45
CA ALA A 134 6.67 -6.94 11.63
C ALA A 134 5.62 -8.01 12.00
N SER A 135 5.54 -8.34 13.30
CA SER A 135 4.58 -9.30 13.80
C SER A 135 3.22 -8.64 14.09
N VAL A 136 2.17 -9.09 13.40
CA VAL A 136 0.78 -8.71 13.70
C VAL A 136 0.03 -9.92 14.27
N TYR A 137 -0.63 -9.74 15.40
CA TYR A 137 -1.47 -10.76 16.03
C TYR A 137 -2.94 -10.42 15.80
N ALA A 138 -3.66 -11.29 15.11
CA ALA A 138 -4.99 -10.95 14.62
C ALA A 138 -6.03 -12.05 14.81
N ILE A 139 -7.30 -11.64 14.79
CA ILE A 139 -8.48 -12.50 14.88
C ILE A 139 -9.36 -12.26 13.65
N PRO A 140 -9.85 -13.30 12.95
CA PRO A 140 -10.74 -13.13 11.80
C PRO A 140 -12.08 -12.52 12.24
N PHE A 141 -12.58 -11.58 11.42
CA PHE A 141 -13.87 -10.93 11.61
C PHE A 141 -14.89 -11.44 10.59
N GLY A 142 -16.06 -11.83 11.09
CA GLY A 142 -17.21 -12.18 10.26
C GLY A 142 -16.98 -13.44 9.42
N LYS A 143 -17.72 -13.54 8.31
CA LYS A 143 -17.56 -14.61 7.32
C LYS A 143 -16.74 -14.08 6.14
N PRO A 144 -15.94 -14.92 5.48
CA PRO A 144 -15.29 -14.54 4.23
C PRO A 144 -16.31 -14.05 3.19
N ALA A 145 -15.92 -13.06 2.41
CA ALA A 145 -16.70 -12.50 1.31
C ALA A 145 -16.07 -12.90 -0.02
N GLU A 146 -16.89 -13.23 -1.03
CA GLU A 146 -16.38 -13.47 -2.38
C GLU A 146 -16.71 -12.27 -3.26
N ILE A 147 -15.69 -11.75 -3.95
CA ILE A 147 -15.83 -10.65 -4.91
C ILE A 147 -15.44 -11.15 -6.30
N THR A 148 -16.12 -10.66 -7.33
CA THR A 148 -15.82 -10.99 -8.73
C THR A 148 -15.22 -9.78 -9.41
N LEU A 149 -14.09 -9.97 -10.08
CA LEU A 149 -13.42 -8.96 -10.89
C LEU A 149 -13.80 -9.16 -12.37
N GLY A 150 -13.97 -8.06 -13.07
CA GLY A 150 -14.17 -8.07 -14.51
C GLY A 150 -12.87 -8.39 -15.25
N ASP A 151 -12.99 -9.02 -16.41
CA ASP A 151 -11.88 -9.19 -17.36
C ASP A 151 -11.67 -7.90 -18.15
N LYS A 152 -11.15 -6.87 -17.49
CA LYS A 152 -10.88 -5.55 -18.08
C LYS A 152 -9.64 -4.91 -17.47
N VAL A 153 -8.93 -4.17 -18.31
CA VAL A 153 -7.85 -3.27 -17.89
C VAL A 153 -8.40 -2.06 -17.13
N GLY A 154 -7.52 -1.39 -16.40
CA GLY A 154 -7.85 -0.25 -15.57
C GLY A 154 -8.39 -0.63 -14.21
N ILE A 155 -8.77 0.39 -13.45
CA ILE A 155 -9.15 0.29 -12.05
C ILE A 155 -10.54 -0.32 -11.92
N GLN A 156 -10.68 -1.25 -10.99
CA GLN A 156 -11.95 -1.82 -10.58
C GLN A 156 -12.24 -1.43 -9.14
N SER A 157 -13.40 -0.80 -8.91
CA SER A 157 -13.87 -0.41 -7.58
C SER A 157 -14.92 -1.41 -7.07
N ILE A 158 -14.72 -1.88 -5.84
CA ILE A 158 -15.57 -2.85 -5.16
C ILE A 158 -15.90 -2.27 -3.78
N ALA A 159 -17.18 -2.22 -3.43
CA ALA A 159 -17.58 -1.80 -2.09
C ALA A 159 -16.99 -2.75 -1.02
N PHE A 160 -16.48 -2.18 0.06
CA PHE A 160 -15.91 -2.94 1.16
C PHE A 160 -16.99 -3.87 1.77
N PRO A 161 -16.79 -5.21 1.74
CA PRO A 161 -17.91 -6.14 1.92
C PRO A 161 -18.18 -6.51 3.39
N PHE A 162 -17.46 -5.92 4.35
CA PHE A 162 -17.57 -6.27 5.77
C PHE A 162 -18.26 -5.16 6.58
N ASP A 163 -18.92 -5.56 7.67
CA ASP A 163 -19.52 -4.62 8.63
C ASP A 163 -18.44 -3.86 9.41
N LYS A 164 -18.14 -2.64 8.98
CA LYS A 164 -17.11 -1.78 9.58
C LYS A 164 -17.36 -1.50 11.06
N LYS A 165 -18.61 -1.21 11.45
CA LYS A 165 -18.95 -0.93 12.86
C LYS A 165 -18.76 -2.17 13.73
N GLY A 166 -19.11 -3.34 13.20
CA GLY A 166 -18.87 -4.62 13.88
C GLY A 166 -17.38 -4.90 14.06
N ALA A 167 -16.55 -4.61 13.06
CA ALA A 167 -15.10 -4.79 13.13
C ALA A 167 -14.45 -3.83 14.13
N GLU A 168 -14.88 -2.56 14.17
CA GLU A 168 -14.46 -1.57 15.16
C GLU A 168 -14.84 -2.00 16.59
N ALA A 169 -16.07 -2.51 16.78
CA ALA A 169 -16.50 -3.02 18.06
C ALA A 169 -15.69 -4.26 18.50
N LEU A 170 -15.32 -5.14 17.55
CA LEU A 170 -14.42 -6.27 17.84
C LEU A 170 -13.04 -5.76 18.28
N LYS A 171 -12.46 -4.79 17.58
CA LYS A 171 -11.18 -4.15 17.95
C LYS A 171 -11.23 -3.63 19.39
N ASP A 172 -12.28 -2.88 19.75
CA ASP A 172 -12.41 -2.33 21.11
C ASP A 172 -12.48 -3.42 22.20
N ASN A 173 -13.14 -4.54 21.90
CA ASN A 173 -13.22 -5.68 22.81
C ASN A 173 -11.89 -6.46 22.91
N LEU A 174 -11.13 -6.52 21.82
CA LEU A 174 -9.86 -7.26 21.75
C LEU A 174 -8.69 -6.49 22.36
N ALA A 175 -8.68 -5.16 22.28
CA ALA A 175 -7.58 -4.33 22.80
C ALA A 175 -7.19 -4.63 24.27
N PRO A 176 -8.11 -4.70 25.25
CA PRO A 176 -7.75 -5.04 26.63
C PRO A 176 -7.29 -6.51 26.79
N LEU A 177 -7.78 -7.42 25.93
CA LEU A 177 -7.33 -8.82 25.94
C LEU A 177 -5.91 -8.93 25.38
N PHE A 178 -5.60 -8.19 24.32
CA PHE A 178 -4.27 -8.13 23.72
C PHE A 178 -3.24 -7.64 24.73
N LEU A 179 -3.51 -6.52 25.40
CA LEU A 179 -2.63 -5.97 26.45
C LEU A 179 -2.37 -6.97 27.58
N LYS A 180 -3.40 -7.74 27.96
CA LYS A 180 -3.27 -8.78 28.99
C LYS A 180 -2.46 -9.98 28.50
N ASP A 181 -2.78 -10.50 27.31
CA ASP A 181 -2.17 -11.71 26.76
C ASP A 181 -0.69 -11.49 26.38
N PHE A 182 -0.32 -10.26 25.98
CA PHE A 182 1.03 -9.88 25.57
C PHE A 182 1.76 -9.00 26.58
N GLN A 183 1.26 -8.86 27.82
CA GLN A 183 1.84 -8.00 28.85
C GLN A 183 3.35 -8.22 29.04
N GLN A 184 3.78 -9.49 29.08
CA GLN A 184 5.19 -9.81 29.26
C GLN A 184 6.05 -9.34 28.06
N ARG A 185 5.60 -9.61 26.83
CA ARG A 185 6.32 -9.22 25.61
C ARG A 185 6.42 -7.70 25.48
N ILE A 186 5.34 -6.99 25.80
CA ILE A 186 5.31 -5.52 25.81
C ILE A 186 6.33 -4.98 26.82
N GLU A 187 6.39 -5.54 28.03
CA GLU A 187 7.38 -5.13 29.03
C GLU A 187 8.81 -5.37 28.55
N GLU A 188 9.09 -6.55 28.00
CA GLU A 188 10.42 -6.89 27.45
C GLU A 188 10.87 -5.87 26.38
N ILE A 189 9.99 -5.52 25.44
CA ILE A 189 10.31 -4.54 24.40
C ILE A 189 10.48 -3.14 24.99
N ARG A 190 9.65 -2.76 25.96
CA ARG A 190 9.73 -1.46 26.63
C ARG A 190 11.07 -1.29 27.36
N GLU A 191 11.52 -2.33 28.06
CA GLU A 191 12.81 -2.30 28.76
C GLU A 191 13.99 -2.15 27.78
N VAL A 192 13.92 -2.80 26.61
CA VAL A 192 14.97 -2.74 25.58
C VAL A 192 14.95 -1.40 24.84
N SER A 193 13.78 -0.89 24.47
CA SER A 193 13.64 0.36 23.71
C SER A 193 13.80 1.62 24.57
N GLY A 194 13.59 1.52 25.87
CA GLY A 194 13.56 2.67 26.78
C GLY A 194 12.30 3.53 26.64
N ALA A 195 11.28 3.06 25.93
CA ALA A 195 10.03 3.78 25.73
C ALA A 195 9.28 3.98 27.07
N ALA A 196 8.73 5.17 27.28
CA ALA A 196 7.92 5.44 28.47
C ALA A 196 6.61 4.64 28.49
N GLU A 197 6.02 4.44 27.31
CA GLU A 197 4.80 3.65 27.10
C GLU A 197 4.86 2.99 25.72
N LEU A 198 4.29 1.78 25.61
CA LEU A 198 4.09 1.09 24.34
C LEU A 198 2.60 0.85 24.16
N ILE A 199 2.02 1.53 23.18
CA ILE A 199 0.61 1.42 22.84
C ILE A 199 0.52 0.51 21.60
N PRO A 200 -0.17 -0.64 21.67
CA PRO A 200 -0.35 -1.50 20.50
C PRO A 200 -1.00 -0.75 19.33
N GLU A 201 -0.40 -0.87 18.16
CA GLU A 201 -0.93 -0.32 16.91
C GLU A 201 -2.00 -1.24 16.35
N VAL A 202 -3.09 -0.65 15.86
CA VAL A 202 -4.19 -1.39 15.26
C VAL A 202 -3.91 -1.60 13.78
N HIS A 203 -3.99 -2.85 13.33
CA HIS A 203 -3.89 -3.21 11.93
C HIS A 203 -5.08 -4.08 11.55
N TYR A 204 -5.94 -3.57 10.67
CA TYR A 204 -6.86 -4.43 9.94
C TYR A 204 -6.08 -5.11 8.82
N LEU A 205 -6.20 -6.43 8.70
CA LEU A 205 -5.58 -7.19 7.61
C LEU A 205 -6.66 -7.70 6.67
N LEU A 206 -6.42 -7.56 5.37
CA LEU A 206 -7.27 -8.12 4.33
C LEU A 206 -6.51 -9.25 3.65
N LYS A 207 -6.91 -10.48 3.90
CA LYS A 207 -6.41 -11.67 3.19
C LYS A 207 -7.25 -11.92 1.95
N CYS A 208 -6.59 -11.98 0.81
CA CYS A 208 -7.16 -12.25 -0.51
C CYS A 208 -6.67 -13.62 -0.99
N GLU A 209 -7.59 -14.52 -1.30
CA GLU A 209 -7.32 -15.86 -1.84
C GLU A 209 -7.89 -15.97 -3.25
N ILE A 210 -7.06 -16.43 -4.21
CA ILE A 210 -7.44 -16.60 -5.61
C ILE A 210 -8.34 -17.83 -5.74
N MET A 211 -9.61 -17.62 -6.10
CA MET A 211 -10.61 -18.69 -6.19
C MET A 211 -10.90 -19.16 -7.61
N ASP A 212 -10.83 -18.24 -8.57
CA ASP A 212 -11.08 -18.49 -9.99
C ASP A 212 -10.32 -17.45 -10.82
N ILE A 213 -10.02 -17.78 -12.07
CA ILE A 213 -9.21 -16.95 -12.97
C ILE A 213 -9.82 -16.83 -14.37
N TYR A 214 -9.40 -15.79 -15.08
CA TYR A 214 -9.47 -15.71 -16.53
C TYR A 214 -8.13 -16.23 -17.08
N LYS A 215 -8.16 -17.39 -17.74
CA LYS A 215 -6.94 -18.03 -18.25
C LYS A 215 -6.25 -17.17 -19.31
N GLY A 216 -4.97 -16.92 -19.12
CA GLY A 216 -4.09 -16.24 -20.05
C GLY A 216 -3.84 -17.07 -21.31
N THR A 217 -3.35 -16.41 -22.35
CA THR A 217 -3.08 -17.06 -23.64
C THR A 217 -1.69 -17.69 -23.73
N LYS A 218 -0.78 -17.39 -22.79
CA LYS A 218 0.63 -17.80 -22.88
C LYS A 218 1.23 -18.27 -21.56
N TYR A 219 1.09 -17.49 -20.50
CA TYR A 219 1.69 -17.78 -19.20
C TYR A 219 0.64 -18.39 -18.28
N ASP A 220 1.09 -19.30 -17.44
CA ASP A 220 0.24 -19.92 -16.43
C ASP A 220 0.16 -19.08 -15.16
N ASP A 221 1.03 -18.09 -14.97
CA ASP A 221 1.09 -17.31 -13.75
C ASP A 221 -0.09 -16.32 -13.63
N THR A 222 -0.59 -16.15 -12.40
CA THR A 222 -1.62 -15.15 -12.07
C THR A 222 -1.03 -13.85 -11.54
N CYS A 223 -1.49 -12.74 -12.11
CA CYS A 223 -0.95 -11.41 -11.80
C CYS A 223 -1.99 -10.47 -11.20
N ILE A 224 -1.51 -9.54 -10.39
CA ILE A 224 -2.25 -8.36 -9.94
C ILE A 224 -1.27 -7.18 -9.88
N SER A 225 -1.65 -6.05 -10.48
CA SER A 225 -0.75 -4.90 -10.56
C SER A 225 -0.80 -4.04 -9.31
N ASP A 226 -1.98 -3.90 -8.66
CA ASP A 226 -2.13 -3.05 -7.47
C ASP A 226 -3.43 -3.37 -6.73
N ILE A 227 -3.46 -3.11 -5.42
CA ILE A 227 -4.65 -3.08 -4.57
C ILE A 227 -4.58 -1.97 -3.51
N TRP A 228 -5.69 -1.26 -3.30
CA TRP A 228 -5.81 -0.34 -2.16
C TRP A 228 -7.22 -0.09 -1.70
N LEU A 229 -7.33 0.59 -0.56
CA LEU A 229 -8.58 1.00 0.03
C LEU A 229 -8.65 2.51 0.12
N SER A 230 -9.84 3.05 -0.13
CA SER A 230 -10.09 4.49 -0.11
C SER A 230 -11.58 4.78 0.12
N SER A 231 -11.89 5.88 0.80
CA SER A 231 -13.27 6.30 1.06
C SER A 231 -13.86 7.02 -0.15
N GLU A 232 -15.19 7.12 -0.24
CA GLU A 232 -15.82 7.90 -1.33
C GLU A 232 -15.28 9.36 -1.35
N GLY A 233 -14.73 9.79 -2.48
CA GLY A 233 -14.06 11.10 -2.65
C GLY A 233 -12.53 11.05 -2.56
N GLU A 234 -11.95 9.94 -2.11
CA GLU A 234 -10.51 9.67 -2.10
C GLU A 234 -10.08 8.79 -3.31
N GLU A 235 -10.97 8.55 -4.30
CA GLU A 235 -10.82 7.56 -5.40
C GLU A 235 -9.72 7.86 -6.44
N LYS A 236 -8.84 8.82 -6.16
CA LYS A 236 -7.91 9.35 -7.15
C LYS A 236 -6.82 8.31 -7.37
N LEU A 237 -6.85 7.68 -8.54
CA LEU A 237 -5.68 7.22 -9.32
C LEU A 237 -6.05 6.64 -10.70
N THR A 238 -7.23 6.97 -11.26
CA THR A 238 -7.33 7.02 -12.73
C THR A 238 -6.78 8.37 -13.14
N GLY A 239 -5.84 8.39 -14.10
CA GLY A 239 -5.39 9.62 -14.73
C GLY A 239 -6.57 10.45 -15.26
N ILE A 240 -6.27 11.62 -15.80
CA ILE A 240 -7.25 12.53 -16.38
C ILE A 240 -7.66 12.01 -17.76
N GLU A 241 -8.95 11.78 -18.01
CA GLU A 241 -9.43 11.15 -19.26
C GLU A 241 -9.00 11.97 -20.49
N GLU A 242 -8.72 11.34 -21.63
CA GLU A 242 -8.22 12.01 -22.86
C GLU A 242 -9.09 13.20 -23.33
N GLY A 243 -10.39 13.23 -22.99
CA GLY A 243 -11.30 14.35 -23.28
C GLY A 243 -11.59 15.31 -22.12
N GLU A 244 -10.98 15.08 -20.95
CA GLU A 244 -11.10 15.94 -19.76
C GLU A 244 -9.96 16.95 -19.75
N ILE A 245 -10.30 18.24 -19.64
CA ILE A 245 -9.37 19.36 -19.79
C ILE A 245 -8.87 19.76 -18.41
N ILE A 246 -7.55 19.86 -18.22
CA ILE A 246 -6.94 20.34 -16.98
C ILE A 246 -7.14 21.86 -16.90
N THR A 247 -7.87 22.31 -15.89
CA THR A 247 -8.24 23.73 -15.76
C THR A 247 -7.31 24.47 -14.84
N ASP A 248 -6.89 23.83 -13.74
CA ASP A 248 -6.08 24.45 -12.69
C ASP A 248 -5.21 23.44 -11.95
N ILE A 249 -4.06 23.88 -11.44
CA ILE A 249 -3.16 23.08 -10.59
C ILE A 249 -2.63 24.00 -9.49
N TYR A 250 -2.77 23.60 -8.23
CA TYR A 250 -2.41 24.46 -7.10
C TYR A 250 -2.08 23.63 -5.84
N LYS A 251 -1.26 24.20 -4.96
CA LYS A 251 -1.03 23.66 -3.62
C LYS A 251 -2.01 24.31 -2.63
N ASP A 252 -2.61 23.52 -1.75
CA ASP A 252 -3.36 24.03 -0.59
C ASP A 252 -2.47 23.95 0.65
N ASP A 253 -1.94 25.09 1.08
CA ASP A 253 -1.02 25.16 2.22
C ASP A 253 -1.66 24.75 3.56
N ASN A 254 -2.99 24.66 3.64
CA ASN A 254 -3.66 24.24 4.88
C ASN A 254 -3.56 22.73 5.10
N ASP A 255 -3.59 21.93 4.02
CA ASP A 255 -3.56 20.47 4.10
C ASP A 255 -2.27 19.85 3.54
N GLY A 256 -1.47 20.62 2.79
CA GLY A 256 -0.19 20.18 2.20
C GLY A 256 -0.36 19.45 0.87
N MET A 257 -1.54 19.50 0.27
CA MET A 257 -1.87 18.74 -0.93
C MET A 257 -1.63 19.57 -2.19
N VAL A 258 -1.12 18.92 -3.24
CA VAL A 258 -1.14 19.47 -4.60
C VAL A 258 -2.36 18.94 -5.32
N TYR A 259 -3.26 19.85 -5.70
CA TYR A 259 -4.52 19.56 -6.33
C TYR A 259 -4.53 19.92 -7.81
N VAL A 260 -5.34 19.17 -8.57
CA VAL A 260 -5.64 19.39 -9.97
C VAL A 260 -7.15 19.52 -10.13
N ASN A 261 -7.60 20.59 -10.78
CA ASN A 261 -8.96 20.75 -11.25
C ASN A 261 -9.03 20.49 -12.74
N THR A 262 -10.17 20.00 -13.18
CA THR A 262 -10.45 19.73 -14.58
C THR A 262 -11.79 20.30 -15.00
N SER A 263 -12.17 20.08 -16.26
CA SER A 263 -13.50 20.41 -16.76
C SER A 263 -14.62 19.53 -16.19
N LYS A 264 -14.30 18.44 -15.48
CA LYS A 264 -15.28 17.47 -14.94
C LYS A 264 -15.15 17.20 -13.44
N ARG A 265 -13.96 17.37 -12.87
CA ARG A 265 -13.61 17.01 -11.49
C ARG A 265 -12.88 18.17 -10.84
N GLU A 266 -13.06 18.30 -9.53
CA GLU A 266 -12.35 19.29 -8.71
C GLU A 266 -11.54 18.59 -7.63
N LYS A 267 -10.48 19.26 -7.19
CA LYS A 267 -9.58 18.83 -6.13
C LYS A 267 -9.05 17.42 -6.32
N ILE A 268 -8.61 17.01 -7.52
CA ILE A 268 -7.90 15.74 -7.74
C ILE A 268 -6.53 15.83 -7.05
N VAL A 269 -6.12 14.86 -6.23
CA VAL A 269 -4.78 14.89 -5.58
C VAL A 269 -3.75 14.41 -6.58
N LEU A 270 -2.68 15.18 -6.73
CA LEU A 270 -1.50 14.83 -7.51
C LEU A 270 -0.32 14.44 -6.61
N ALA A 271 -0.13 15.15 -5.51
CA ALA A 271 0.89 14.86 -4.51
C ALA A 271 0.38 15.22 -3.11
N ASP A 272 0.84 14.47 -2.11
CA ASP A 272 0.52 14.63 -0.69
C ASP A 272 1.83 14.78 0.08
N GLU A 273 2.12 16.01 0.55
CA GLU A 273 3.34 16.35 1.28
C GLU A 273 3.53 15.46 2.51
N LYS A 274 2.47 15.21 3.29
CA LYS A 274 2.56 14.44 4.53
C LYS A 274 2.77 12.96 4.28
N ALA A 275 2.12 12.42 3.23
CA ALA A 275 2.34 11.03 2.84
C ALA A 275 3.77 10.81 2.33
N LEU A 276 4.31 11.75 1.56
CA LEU A 276 5.68 11.70 1.07
C LEU A 276 6.71 11.87 2.19
N GLU A 277 6.50 12.83 3.11
CA GLU A 277 7.37 13.02 4.28
C GLU A 277 7.47 11.73 5.12
N LYS A 278 6.33 11.06 5.34
CA LYS A 278 6.29 9.79 6.06
C LYS A 278 6.98 8.65 5.29
N ALA A 279 6.96 8.68 3.96
CA ALA A 279 7.55 7.63 3.12
C ALA A 279 9.08 7.73 3.03
N GLU A 280 9.65 8.94 3.15
CA GLU A 280 11.09 9.21 3.11
C GLU A 280 11.84 8.77 4.38
N ASP A 281 11.13 8.40 5.46
CA ASP A 281 11.72 7.98 6.76
C ASP A 281 12.78 8.99 7.27
N LEU A 282 12.42 10.28 7.24
CA LEU A 282 13.35 11.37 7.56
C LEU A 282 13.83 11.30 9.03
N PRO A 283 15.10 11.64 9.30
CA PRO A 283 15.61 11.75 10.67
C PRO A 283 14.82 12.73 11.54
N GLU A 284 14.82 12.50 12.86
CA GLU A 284 14.14 13.38 13.82
C GLU A 284 14.63 14.83 13.67
N GLY A 285 13.68 15.77 13.53
CA GLY A 285 13.97 17.20 13.30
C GLY A 285 14.21 17.59 11.84
N GLN A 286 14.00 16.68 10.88
CA GLN A 286 13.92 17.02 9.45
C GLN A 286 12.48 16.99 8.95
N HIS A 287 12.17 17.91 8.04
CA HIS A 287 10.85 18.07 7.45
C HIS A 287 10.94 18.16 5.92
N LEU A 288 9.95 17.58 5.25
CA LEU A 288 9.74 17.73 3.81
C LEU A 288 8.59 18.71 3.56
N TYR A 289 8.83 19.68 2.67
CA TYR A 289 7.80 20.53 2.12
C TYR A 289 7.79 20.44 0.59
N LEU A 290 6.62 20.55 -0.01
CA LEU A 290 6.47 20.61 -1.46
C LEU A 290 6.26 22.06 -1.91
N GLU A 291 6.93 22.48 -2.98
CA GLU A 291 6.66 23.76 -3.63
C GLU A 291 6.41 23.55 -5.13
N ILE A 292 5.40 24.22 -5.67
CA ILE A 292 5.17 24.19 -7.12
C ILE A 292 6.16 25.16 -7.74
N MET A 293 7.13 24.61 -8.47
CA MET A 293 8.19 25.38 -9.11
C MET A 293 7.69 26.02 -10.40
N ASP A 294 7.13 25.19 -11.29
CA ASP A 294 6.62 25.63 -12.59
C ASP A 294 5.53 24.66 -13.07
N VAL A 295 4.68 25.16 -13.96
CA VAL A 295 3.59 24.40 -14.60
C VAL A 295 3.67 24.64 -16.10
N SER A 296 3.60 23.57 -16.88
CA SER A 296 3.70 23.70 -18.33
C SER A 296 2.53 24.53 -18.90
N PRO A 297 2.72 25.23 -20.04
CA PRO A 297 1.65 26.05 -20.62
C PRO A 297 0.34 25.32 -20.93
N ASP A 298 0.41 24.01 -21.20
CA ASP A 298 -0.75 23.14 -21.44
C ASP A 298 -1.32 22.49 -20.17
N LYS A 299 -0.66 22.69 -19.01
CA LYS A 299 -0.95 22.07 -17.71
C LYS A 299 -0.88 20.54 -17.69
N GLU A 300 -0.31 19.91 -18.71
CA GLU A 300 -0.13 18.46 -18.73
C GLU A 300 1.06 18.02 -17.85
N TRP A 301 1.93 18.97 -17.47
CA TRP A 301 3.12 18.76 -16.66
C TRP A 301 3.26 19.79 -15.55
N ILE A 302 3.90 19.35 -14.47
CA ILE A 302 4.24 20.21 -13.33
C ILE A 302 5.57 19.77 -12.76
N GLN A 303 6.42 20.74 -12.43
CA GLN A 303 7.60 20.52 -11.61
C GLN A 303 7.26 20.87 -10.17
N ILE A 304 7.52 19.93 -9.26
CA ILE A 304 7.36 20.11 -7.83
C ILE A 304 8.74 19.97 -7.20
N ASP A 305 9.15 20.96 -6.42
CA ASP A 305 10.40 20.92 -5.68
C ASP A 305 10.16 20.35 -4.28
N PHE A 306 10.99 19.39 -3.91
CA PHE A 306 11.02 18.75 -2.61
C PHE A 306 12.03 19.49 -1.75
N MET A 307 11.54 20.19 -0.74
CA MET A 307 12.30 21.06 0.15
C MET A 307 12.55 20.33 1.47
N TYR A 308 13.77 19.87 1.67
CA TYR A 308 14.21 19.22 2.90
C TYR A 308 14.80 20.26 3.82
N ARG A 309 14.20 20.43 5.01
CA ARG A 309 14.64 21.40 6.01
C ARG A 309 14.98 20.68 7.32
N SER A 310 16.14 21.01 7.87
CA SER A 310 16.52 20.63 9.23
C SER A 310 16.14 21.73 10.22
N GLU A 311 15.68 21.37 11.42
CA GLU A 311 15.48 22.31 12.53
C GLU A 311 16.81 22.82 13.11
N GLU A 312 17.89 22.04 12.98
CA GLU A 312 19.22 22.38 13.52
C GLU A 312 20.07 23.22 12.56
N GLU A 313 19.81 23.12 11.26
CA GLU A 313 20.58 23.79 10.21
C GLU A 313 19.68 24.69 9.36
N ASP A 314 20.10 25.93 9.11
CA ASP A 314 19.36 26.89 8.26
C ASP A 314 19.51 26.59 6.75
N ARG A 315 19.88 25.35 6.40
CA ARG A 315 20.09 24.88 5.04
C ARG A 315 18.83 24.14 4.58
N ILE A 316 18.35 24.53 3.39
CA ILE A 316 17.28 23.83 2.69
C ILE A 316 17.93 23.13 1.49
N GLU A 317 17.70 21.82 1.37
CA GLU A 317 18.04 21.06 0.16
C GLU A 317 16.80 20.96 -0.72
N GLU A 318 16.98 21.25 -2.01
CA GLU A 318 15.91 21.35 -3.00
C GLU A 318 16.15 20.32 -4.09
N ILE A 319 15.15 19.47 -4.32
CA ILE A 319 15.19 18.43 -5.36
C ILE A 319 13.94 18.55 -6.22
N GLY A 320 14.12 18.93 -7.49
CA GLY A 320 13.02 19.03 -8.45
C GLY A 320 12.56 17.65 -8.93
N GLN A 321 11.24 17.45 -8.96
CA GLN A 321 10.59 16.25 -9.47
C GLN A 321 9.54 16.63 -10.51
N LEU A 322 9.66 16.05 -11.71
CA LEU A 322 8.65 16.21 -12.76
C LEU A 322 7.48 15.26 -12.49
N TYR A 323 6.25 15.75 -12.67
CA TYR A 323 5.03 14.98 -12.63
C TYR A 323 4.28 15.10 -13.95
N SER A 324 3.67 13.99 -14.38
CA SER A 324 2.62 14.02 -15.39
C SER A 324 1.28 14.27 -14.69
N VAL A 325 0.66 15.40 -15.00
CA VAL A 325 -0.65 15.78 -14.44
C VAL A 325 -1.73 14.89 -15.03
N ARG A 326 -1.64 14.63 -16.35
CA ARG A 326 -2.51 13.69 -17.07
C ARG A 326 -2.56 12.32 -16.40
N PHE A 327 -1.40 11.82 -16.00
CA PHE A 327 -1.29 10.47 -15.46
C PHE A 327 -1.33 10.42 -13.93
N LEU A 328 -1.37 11.59 -13.28
CA LEU A 328 -1.38 11.77 -11.83
C LEU A 328 -0.23 11.03 -11.13
N CYS A 329 0.98 11.10 -11.71
CA CYS A 329 2.13 10.37 -11.19
C CYS A 329 3.45 11.13 -11.42
N PRO A 330 4.49 10.87 -10.59
CA PRO A 330 5.83 11.34 -10.86
C PRO A 330 6.40 10.69 -12.12
N VAL A 331 7.34 11.37 -12.77
CA VAL A 331 8.10 10.86 -13.90
C VAL A 331 9.41 10.27 -13.41
N ASP A 332 9.67 9.01 -13.76
CA ASP A 332 10.92 8.34 -13.45
C ASP A 332 12.13 9.09 -14.04
N ARG A 333 13.21 9.24 -13.26
CA ARG A 333 14.41 9.99 -13.67
C ARG A 333 15.11 9.36 -14.88
N GLY A 334 15.00 8.05 -15.08
CA GLY A 334 15.54 7.37 -16.27
C GLY A 334 14.86 7.83 -17.56
N LEU A 335 13.62 8.33 -17.50
CA LEU A 335 12.96 8.98 -18.64
C LEU A 335 13.47 10.39 -18.90
N LEU A 336 14.16 10.97 -17.93
CA LEU A 336 14.81 12.27 -17.96
C LEU A 336 16.33 12.16 -18.15
N ASN A 337 16.81 11.04 -18.68
CA ASN A 337 18.24 10.75 -18.85
C ASN A 337 19.05 10.85 -17.54
N ASP A 338 18.42 10.51 -16.41
CA ASP A 338 18.99 10.60 -15.07
C ASP A 338 19.39 12.02 -14.63
N ALA A 339 18.81 13.05 -15.27
CA ALA A 339 19.00 14.45 -14.87
C ALA A 339 18.57 14.67 -13.41
N PHE A 340 19.41 15.38 -12.66
CA PHE A 340 19.23 15.64 -11.25
C PHE A 340 18.59 17.01 -10.98
N HIS A 341 18.85 18.01 -11.83
CA HIS A 341 18.32 19.35 -11.68
C HIS A 341 17.32 19.71 -12.78
N LEU A 342 16.16 20.24 -12.37
CA LEU A 342 15.13 20.71 -13.28
C LEU A 342 15.00 22.24 -13.14
N TYR A 343 14.99 22.94 -14.27
CA TYR A 343 15.02 24.40 -14.34
C TYR A 343 13.75 25.01 -14.93
N GLY A 344 12.66 24.24 -14.99
CA GLY A 344 11.36 24.71 -15.46
C GLY A 344 11.11 24.46 -16.95
N PHE A 345 9.94 24.88 -17.41
CA PHE A 345 9.45 24.54 -18.74
C PHE A 345 9.86 25.56 -19.80
N GLN A 346 10.26 25.07 -20.97
CA GLN A 346 10.49 25.89 -22.16
C GLN A 346 9.57 25.46 -23.30
N GLN A 347 8.98 26.45 -23.99
CA GLN A 347 8.21 26.21 -25.20
C GLN A 347 9.01 26.62 -26.44
N LYS A 348 9.22 25.68 -27.36
CA LYS A 348 9.98 25.92 -28.59
C LYS A 348 9.41 25.11 -29.75
N ASP A 349 9.22 25.78 -30.89
CA ASP A 349 8.73 25.18 -32.13
C ASP A 349 7.41 24.39 -31.96
N GLY A 350 6.53 24.88 -31.08
CA GLY A 350 5.23 24.26 -30.77
C GLY A 350 5.28 23.09 -29.77
N LYS A 351 6.47 22.71 -29.32
CA LYS A 351 6.69 21.65 -28.33
C LYS A 351 7.03 22.22 -26.96
N ILE A 352 6.85 21.41 -25.92
CA ILE A 352 7.18 21.73 -24.53
C ILE A 352 8.35 20.86 -24.11
N TYR A 353 9.32 21.49 -23.46
CA TYR A 353 10.52 20.86 -22.94
C TYR A 353 10.63 21.15 -21.45
N ILE A 354 11.25 20.23 -20.71
CA ILE A 354 11.80 20.54 -19.39
C ILE A 354 13.30 20.85 -19.56
N GLU A 355 13.76 21.95 -18.96
CA GLU A 355 15.18 22.31 -18.94
C GLU A 355 15.89 21.57 -17.80
N THR A 356 17.05 20.99 -18.13
CA THR A 356 17.90 20.25 -17.19
C THR A 356 19.36 20.70 -17.34
N GLU A 357 20.25 20.22 -16.47
CA GLU A 357 21.68 20.50 -16.55
C GLU A 357 22.34 19.98 -17.84
N ASP A 358 21.77 18.92 -18.42
CA ASP A 358 22.24 18.28 -19.65
C ASP A 358 21.54 18.81 -20.91
N GLY A 359 20.60 19.75 -20.75
CA GLY A 359 19.89 20.43 -21.82
C GLY A 359 18.37 20.22 -21.78
N LEU A 360 17.72 20.45 -22.93
CA LEU A 360 16.27 20.37 -23.06
C LEU A 360 15.80 18.95 -23.36
N ILE A 361 14.81 18.47 -22.61
CA ILE A 361 14.17 17.17 -22.80
C ILE A 361 12.76 17.37 -23.35
N ASP A 362 12.45 16.74 -24.48
CA ASP A 362 11.15 16.84 -25.16
C ASP A 362 10.06 16.06 -24.40
N LEU A 363 9.06 16.77 -23.88
CA LEU A 363 8.02 16.15 -23.06
C LEU A 363 7.02 15.34 -23.90
N GLU A 364 6.90 15.55 -25.21
CA GLU A 364 6.11 14.66 -26.06
C GLU A 364 6.74 13.26 -26.14
N GLU A 365 8.08 13.18 -26.17
CA GLU A 365 8.78 11.90 -26.14
C GLU A 365 8.65 11.21 -24.77
N VAL A 366 8.71 11.99 -23.69
CA VAL A 366 8.48 11.48 -22.33
C VAL A 366 7.06 10.96 -22.19
N ALA A 367 6.03 11.71 -22.62
CA ALA A 367 4.64 11.23 -22.65
C ALA A 367 4.50 9.93 -23.44
N GLY A 368 5.07 9.87 -24.65
CA GLY A 368 4.99 8.65 -25.47
C GLY A 368 5.70 7.45 -24.84
N LYS A 369 6.75 7.65 -24.03
CA LYS A 369 7.39 6.58 -23.24
C LYS A 369 6.57 6.19 -22.02
N LEU A 370 5.96 7.16 -21.33
CA LEU A 370 5.04 6.92 -20.20
C LEU A 370 3.77 6.18 -20.64
N GLU A 371 3.21 6.51 -21.80
CA GLU A 371 2.08 5.78 -22.36
C GLU A 371 2.45 4.33 -22.70
N LYS A 372 3.64 4.11 -23.29
CA LYS A 372 4.16 2.78 -23.62
C LYS A 372 4.59 1.96 -22.41
N SER A 373 4.97 2.58 -21.29
CA SER A 373 5.21 1.82 -20.07
C SER A 373 3.91 1.34 -19.42
N ARG A 374 2.78 1.98 -19.76
CA ARG A 374 1.42 1.65 -19.29
C ARG A 374 0.60 0.83 -20.30
N HIS A 375 1.14 0.50 -21.47
CA HIS A 375 0.47 -0.18 -22.58
C HIS A 375 1.19 -1.39 -23.08
#